data_AF-A0A2P4P6D5-F1
#
_entry.id   AF-A0A2P4P6D5-F1
#
_cell.length_a   1.000
_cell.length_b   1.000
_cell.length_c   1.000
_cell.angle_alpha   90.00
_cell.angle_beta   90.00
_cell.angle_gamma   90.00
#
_symmetry.space_group_name_H-M   'P 1'
#
loop_
_entity.id
_entity.type
_entity.pdbx_description
1 polymer ?
#
loop_
_entity_poly.entity_id
_entity_poly.type
_entity_poly.pdbx_seq_one_letter_code
_entity_poly.pdbx_strand_id
1 'polypeptide(L)'
;MSLNRRGCIEHQKFINLFHNIKIQPNTHTNGNNTKQFHANHLFNQWQNRHKKHVFLNRLGISYNVSYCNNAPEYYFKYKNCSMYCKRLDNFQAQHQLQKNNRSRKQKRRFERACKSIFNNRHQGPNKPPPANNITDKLHHARQHRFLFLPSQYINKLIQHLKYHKSKITTPYVKGLWISNSSRCYNTFND
;
A
#
# COMPACT_ATOMS: atom_id res chain seq x y z
N MET A 1 -14.15 19.73 -22.47
CA MET A 1 -13.35 18.49 -22.29
C MET A 1 -12.62 18.57 -20.95
N SER A 2 -12.60 17.50 -20.14
CA SER A 2 -11.96 17.51 -18.81
C SER A 2 -10.44 17.27 -18.90
N LEU A 3 -9.65 18.05 -18.15
CA LEU A 3 -8.19 17.93 -18.06
C LEU A 3 -7.75 16.46 -17.82
N ASN A 4 -6.79 15.98 -18.63
CA ASN A 4 -6.09 14.69 -18.52
C ASN A 4 -6.76 13.44 -19.11
N ARG A 5 -7.39 13.51 -20.28
CA ARG A 5 -7.63 12.32 -21.13
C ARG A 5 -6.77 12.38 -22.39
N ARG A 6 -5.99 11.33 -22.65
CA ARG A 6 -5.34 11.13 -23.96
C ARG A 6 -6.41 10.74 -24.97
N GLY A 7 -6.49 11.47 -26.08
CA GLY A 7 -7.37 11.14 -27.20
C GLY A 7 -6.96 9.82 -27.86
N CYS A 8 -7.89 9.15 -28.54
CA CYS A 8 -7.55 8.05 -29.44
C CYS A 8 -6.68 8.56 -30.61
N ILE A 9 -5.97 7.65 -31.29
CA ILE A 9 -4.99 7.95 -32.35
C ILE A 9 -5.55 8.91 -33.41
N GLU A 10 -6.83 8.79 -33.75
CA GLU A 10 -7.53 9.66 -34.70
C GLU A 10 -7.66 11.11 -34.21
N HIS A 11 -7.82 11.33 -32.90
CA HIS A 11 -7.93 12.65 -32.28
C HIS A 11 -6.57 13.26 -31.89
N GLN A 12 -5.45 12.54 -32.09
CA GLN A 12 -4.12 13.05 -31.79
C GLN A 12 -3.71 14.22 -32.69
N LYS A 13 -4.20 14.25 -33.94
CA LYS A 13 -3.90 15.31 -34.92
C LYS A 13 -4.38 16.70 -34.49
N PHE A 14 -5.38 16.77 -33.61
CA PHE A 14 -5.94 18.02 -33.09
C PHE A 14 -5.34 18.47 -31.75
N ILE A 15 -4.41 17.70 -31.17
CA ILE A 15 -3.82 18.01 -29.84
C ILE A 15 -2.84 19.19 -29.90
N ASN A 16 -2.21 19.44 -31.05
CA ASN A 16 -1.24 20.52 -31.23
C ASN A 16 -1.86 21.94 -31.17
N LEU A 17 -3.19 22.07 -31.10
CA LEU A 17 -3.88 23.37 -31.01
C LEU A 17 -3.94 23.96 -29.58
N PHE A 18 -3.47 23.24 -28.56
CA PHE A 18 -3.49 23.70 -27.16
C PHE A 18 -2.08 23.97 -26.61
N HIS A 19 -1.36 24.95 -27.17
CA HIS A 19 -0.05 25.39 -26.65
C HIS A 19 -0.13 26.46 -25.54
N ASN A 20 -1.30 26.67 -24.93
CA ASN A 20 -1.46 27.58 -23.79
C ASN A 20 -1.38 26.86 -22.43
N ILE A 21 -0.49 25.87 -22.29
CA ILE A 21 -0.15 25.33 -20.98
C ILE A 21 1.02 26.16 -20.47
N LYS A 22 0.75 27.07 -19.52
CA LYS A 22 1.81 27.72 -18.74
C LYS A 22 2.67 26.63 -18.12
N ILE A 23 3.89 26.47 -18.62
CA ILE A 23 4.90 25.61 -18.01
C ILE A 23 5.25 26.29 -16.68
N GLN A 24 4.63 25.82 -15.60
CA GLN A 24 5.06 26.19 -14.26
C GLN A 24 6.53 25.76 -14.13
N PRO A 25 7.46 26.65 -13.71
CA PRO A 25 8.83 26.23 -13.46
C PRO A 25 8.79 25.11 -12.44
N ASN A 26 9.42 24.00 -12.80
CA ASN A 26 9.38 22.76 -12.04
C ASN A 26 10.13 22.98 -10.71
N THR A 27 9.43 23.46 -9.68
CA THR A 27 9.94 23.59 -8.30
C THR A 27 9.98 22.22 -7.60
N HIS A 28 10.22 21.15 -8.35
CA HIS A 28 10.66 19.91 -7.77
C HIS A 28 12.08 20.14 -7.26
N THR A 29 12.17 20.49 -5.97
CA THR A 29 13.40 20.27 -5.21
C THR A 29 13.75 18.81 -5.44
N ASN A 30 14.84 18.58 -6.19
CA ASN A 30 15.46 17.28 -6.35
C ASN A 30 16.04 16.88 -4.99
N GLY A 31 15.17 16.65 -4.01
CA GLY A 31 15.55 15.94 -2.80
C GLY A 31 16.03 14.58 -3.25
N ASN A 32 17.34 14.34 -3.15
CA ASN A 32 17.97 13.12 -3.61
C ASN A 32 17.16 11.92 -3.10
N ASN A 33 16.49 11.20 -4.01
CA ASN A 33 15.63 10.04 -3.73
C ASN A 33 16.49 8.82 -3.34
N THR A 34 17.35 8.98 -2.34
CA THR A 34 18.25 7.94 -1.87
C THR A 34 17.49 6.94 -0.99
N LYS A 35 18.02 5.71 -0.92
CA LYS A 35 17.50 4.69 0.00
C LYS A 35 17.53 5.18 1.45
N GLN A 36 18.54 5.97 1.82
CA GLN A 36 18.68 6.59 3.15
C GLN A 36 17.57 7.59 3.45
N PHE A 37 17.30 8.52 2.51
CA PHE A 37 16.20 9.48 2.67
C PHE A 37 14.87 8.76 2.89
N HIS A 38 14.59 7.74 2.07
CA HIS A 38 13.37 6.96 2.19
C HIS A 38 13.27 6.23 3.55
N ALA A 39 14.37 5.67 4.04
CA ALA A 39 14.41 5.00 5.34
C ALA A 39 14.16 5.97 6.50
N ASN A 40 14.83 7.13 6.51
CA ASN A 40 14.65 8.16 7.54
C ASN A 40 13.22 8.70 7.53
N HIS A 41 12.66 8.94 6.35
CA HIS A 41 11.28 9.36 6.20
C HIS A 41 10.30 8.31 6.74
N LEU A 42 10.51 7.01 6.45
CA LEU A 42 9.69 5.94 7.00
C LEU A 42 9.80 5.80 8.52
N PHE A 43 11.02 5.92 9.06
CA PHE A 43 11.24 5.96 10.50
C PHE A 43 10.45 7.10 11.14
N ASN A 44 10.55 8.33 10.62
CA ASN A 44 9.81 9.48 11.15
C ASN A 44 8.30 9.27 11.08
N GLN A 45 7.78 8.72 9.97
CA GLN A 45 6.34 8.43 9.86
C GLN A 45 5.88 7.37 10.87
N TRP A 46 6.67 6.32 11.08
CA TRP A 46 6.38 5.29 12.08
C TRP A 46 6.45 5.86 13.51
N GLN A 47 7.53 6.57 13.85
CA GLN A 47 7.78 7.17 15.16
C GLN A 47 6.67 8.15 15.55
N ASN A 48 6.28 9.02 14.62
CA ASN A 48 5.22 10.01 14.83
C ASN A 48 3.81 9.41 14.69
N ARG A 49 3.68 8.09 14.49
CA ARG A 49 2.42 7.38 14.28
C ARG A 49 1.55 8.02 13.21
N HIS A 50 2.19 8.53 12.15
CA HIS A 50 1.51 9.25 11.09
C HIS A 50 0.52 8.31 10.37
N LYS A 51 -0.72 8.79 10.19
CA LYS A 51 -1.78 8.07 9.50
C LYS A 51 -2.25 8.86 8.30
N LYS A 52 -2.20 8.24 7.12
CA LYS A 52 -2.76 8.80 5.89
C LYS A 52 -4.13 8.21 5.64
N HIS A 53 -5.15 9.06 5.53
CA HIS A 53 -6.46 8.65 5.04
C HIS A 53 -6.44 8.53 3.50
N VAL A 54 -6.95 7.42 2.97
CA VAL A 54 -7.00 7.12 1.52
C VAL A 54 -8.44 6.86 1.12
N PHE A 55 -8.90 7.58 0.09
CA PHE A 55 -10.22 7.35 -0.52
C PHE A 55 -10.08 6.84 -1.96
N LEU A 56 -10.72 5.70 -2.25
CA LEU A 56 -10.77 5.11 -3.58
C LEU A 56 -12.07 5.47 -4.29
N ASN A 57 -12.04 6.59 -5.02
CA ASN A 57 -13.17 7.12 -5.82
C ASN A 57 -13.87 6.07 -6.69
N ARG A 58 -13.10 5.15 -7.30
CA ARG A 58 -13.64 4.13 -8.21
C ARG A 58 -14.56 3.12 -7.52
N LEU A 59 -14.24 2.77 -6.28
CA LEU A 59 -14.93 1.75 -5.49
C LEU A 59 -15.82 2.36 -4.40
N GLY A 60 -15.65 3.65 -4.09
CA GLY A 60 -16.37 4.30 -3.00
C GLY A 60 -16.03 3.70 -1.65
N ILE A 61 -14.75 3.44 -1.40
CA ILE A 61 -14.24 2.91 -0.13
C ILE A 61 -13.11 3.80 0.38
N SER A 62 -12.97 3.89 1.70
CA SER A 62 -11.84 4.54 2.39
C SER A 62 -11.15 3.58 3.34
N TYR A 63 -9.90 3.88 3.64
CA TYR A 63 -9.10 3.20 4.66
C TYR A 63 -7.94 4.11 5.09
N ASN A 64 -7.33 3.77 6.22
CA ASN A 64 -6.13 4.42 6.71
C ASN A 64 -4.89 3.62 6.32
N VAL A 65 -3.79 4.33 6.10
CA VAL A 65 -2.47 3.78 5.84
C VAL A 65 -1.51 4.31 6.89
N SER A 66 -0.80 3.41 7.55
CA SER A 66 0.23 3.74 8.52
C SER A 66 1.44 2.82 8.35
N TYR A 67 2.55 3.19 8.98
CA TYR A 67 3.72 2.33 9.08
C TYR A 67 3.78 1.73 10.48
N CYS A 68 4.10 0.44 10.55
CA CYS A 68 4.25 -0.32 11.79
C CYS A 68 5.59 -1.05 11.77
N ASN A 69 6.13 -1.33 12.95
CA ASN A 69 7.25 -2.26 13.09
C ASN A 69 6.78 -3.66 12.68
N ASN A 70 7.66 -4.41 12.01
CA ASN A 70 7.46 -5.82 11.80
C ASN A 70 7.86 -6.55 13.09
N ALA A 71 7.04 -7.47 13.58
CA ALA A 71 7.36 -8.17 14.82
C ALA A 71 8.62 -9.04 14.61
N PRO A 72 9.62 -8.98 15.51
CA PRO A 72 10.88 -9.70 15.34
C PRO A 72 10.69 -11.22 15.31
N GLU A 73 9.60 -11.74 15.88
CA GLU A 73 9.20 -13.15 15.79
C GLU A 73 9.08 -13.65 14.33
N TYR A 74 8.69 -12.78 13.38
CA TYR A 74 8.58 -13.14 11.97
C TYR A 74 9.94 -13.41 11.32
N TYR A 75 11.03 -12.88 11.86
CA TYR A 75 12.38 -13.19 11.39
C TYR A 75 12.68 -14.67 11.61
N PHE A 76 12.50 -15.17 12.83
CA PHE A 76 12.81 -16.55 13.17
C PHE A 76 11.87 -17.54 12.47
N LYS A 77 10.57 -17.21 12.39
CA LYS A 77 9.57 -18.11 11.81
C LYS A 77 9.58 -18.16 10.27
N TYR A 78 9.86 -17.04 9.60
CA TYR A 78 9.70 -16.92 8.14
C TYR A 78 10.93 -16.38 7.42
N LYS A 79 12.09 -16.28 8.10
CA LYS A 79 13.33 -15.68 7.56
C LYS A 79 13.11 -14.26 7.00
N ASN A 80 12.16 -13.53 7.56
CA ASN A 80 11.78 -12.21 7.09
C ASN A 80 12.46 -11.11 7.89
N CYS A 81 13.43 -10.43 7.28
CA CYS A 81 14.19 -9.37 7.92
C CYS A 81 13.60 -7.96 7.75
N SER A 82 12.43 -7.79 7.12
CA SER A 82 11.86 -6.45 6.93
C SER A 82 11.63 -5.76 8.27
N MET A 83 12.11 -4.52 8.41
CA MET A 83 11.97 -3.75 9.65
C MET A 83 10.56 -3.20 9.85
N TYR A 84 9.97 -2.72 8.75
CA TYR A 84 8.67 -2.06 8.77
C TYR A 84 7.68 -2.75 7.84
N CYS A 85 6.42 -2.58 8.16
CA CYS A 85 5.30 -2.90 7.28
C CYS A 85 4.39 -1.68 7.12
N LYS A 86 3.75 -1.61 5.97
CA LYS A 86 2.65 -0.69 5.69
C LYS A 86 1.36 -1.37 6.09
N ARG A 87 0.67 -0.83 7.09
CA ARG A 87 -0.62 -1.30 7.55
C ARG A 87 -1.74 -0.57 6.83
N LEU A 88 -2.71 -1.33 6.34
CA LEU A 88 -3.97 -0.83 5.78
C LEU A 88 -5.08 -1.26 6.74
N ASP A 89 -5.82 -0.33 7.30
CA ASP A 89 -6.88 -0.60 8.29
C ASP A 89 -8.00 0.45 8.27
N ASN A 90 -8.96 0.34 9.19
CA ASN A 90 -10.12 1.22 9.30
C ASN A 90 -10.91 1.31 7.98
N PHE A 91 -11.23 0.15 7.41
CA PHE A 91 -11.98 0.06 6.17
C PHE A 91 -13.40 0.61 6.34
N GLN A 92 -13.80 1.48 5.42
CA GLN A 92 -15.15 2.04 5.37
C GLN A 92 -15.70 1.99 3.95
N ALA A 93 -16.91 1.44 3.81
CA ALA A 93 -17.60 1.33 2.54
C ALA A 93 -18.56 2.51 2.35
N GLN A 94 -18.03 3.69 2.01
CA GLN A 94 -18.84 4.93 1.86
C GLN A 94 -20.00 4.79 0.87
N HIS A 95 -19.84 3.96 -0.17
CA HIS A 95 -20.92 3.66 -1.13
C HIS A 95 -22.15 2.99 -0.50
N GLN A 96 -22.05 2.47 0.72
CA GLN A 96 -23.18 1.91 1.49
C GLN A 96 -23.97 3.00 2.24
N LEU A 97 -23.33 4.12 2.57
CA LEU A 97 -23.94 5.21 3.34
C LEU A 97 -24.84 6.10 2.49
N GLN A 98 -24.48 6.31 1.22
CA GLN A 98 -25.19 7.19 0.30
C GLN A 98 -25.99 6.39 -0.73
N LYS A 99 -27.21 6.83 -1.05
CA LYS A 99 -28.10 6.18 -2.03
C LYS A 99 -28.24 7.00 -3.33
N ASN A 100 -27.13 7.29 -4.00
CA ASN A 100 -27.14 8.02 -5.28
C ASN A 100 -26.65 7.15 -6.45
N ASN A 101 -26.82 7.62 -7.69
CA ASN A 101 -26.42 6.85 -8.88
C ASN A 101 -24.92 6.54 -8.91
N ARG A 102 -24.07 7.41 -8.34
CA ARG A 102 -22.63 7.18 -8.21
C ARG A 102 -22.34 6.05 -7.23
N SER A 103 -22.96 6.04 -6.06
CA SER A 103 -22.76 5.01 -5.03
C SER A 103 -23.24 3.64 -5.51
N ARG A 104 -24.35 3.58 -6.26
CA ARG A 104 -24.80 2.34 -6.93
C ARG A 104 -23.74 1.78 -7.88
N LYS A 105 -23.10 2.64 -8.69
CA LYS A 105 -22.02 2.23 -9.61
C LYS A 105 -20.77 1.80 -8.85
N GLN A 106 -20.40 2.51 -7.78
CA GLN A 106 -19.29 2.17 -6.89
C GLN A 106 -19.51 0.82 -6.21
N LYS A 107 -20.69 0.58 -5.63
CA LYS A 107 -21.12 -0.68 -5.03
C LYS A 107 -20.97 -1.85 -6.00
N ARG A 108 -21.52 -1.73 -7.21
CA ARG A 108 -21.36 -2.76 -8.27
C ARG A 108 -19.89 -3.04 -8.60
N ARG A 109 -19.05 -2.01 -8.65
CA ARG A 109 -17.60 -2.18 -8.93
C ARG A 109 -16.88 -2.85 -7.75
N PHE A 110 -17.26 -2.52 -6.52
CA PHE A 110 -16.73 -3.14 -5.32
C PHE A 110 -17.12 -4.62 -5.24
N GLU A 111 -18.39 -4.95 -5.44
CA GLU A 111 -18.89 -6.33 -5.48
C GLU A 111 -18.18 -7.16 -6.57
N ARG A 112 -17.96 -6.58 -7.75
CA ARG A 112 -17.16 -7.22 -8.81
C ARG A 112 -15.72 -7.46 -8.36
N ALA A 113 -15.10 -6.52 -7.64
CA ALA A 113 -13.76 -6.72 -7.10
C ALA A 113 -13.74 -7.84 -6.05
N CYS A 114 -14.72 -7.88 -5.14
CA CYS A 114 -14.87 -8.98 -4.18
C CYS A 114 -14.99 -10.33 -4.89
N LYS A 115 -15.93 -10.47 -5.84
CA LYS A 115 -16.10 -11.71 -6.64
C LYS A 115 -14.80 -12.10 -7.33
N SER A 116 -14.11 -11.14 -7.92
CA SER A 116 -12.85 -11.38 -8.62
C SER A 116 -11.74 -11.87 -7.69
N ILE A 117 -11.73 -11.46 -6.42
CA ILE A 117 -10.70 -11.86 -5.44
C ILE A 117 -11.05 -13.19 -4.79
N PHE A 118 -12.33 -13.43 -4.48
CA PHE A 118 -12.77 -14.61 -3.75
C PHE A 118 -13.09 -15.81 -4.64
N ASN A 119 -13.43 -15.59 -5.91
CA ASN A 119 -13.85 -16.66 -6.82
C ASN A 119 -12.76 -17.06 -7.83
N ASN A 120 -11.49 -16.71 -7.57
CA ASN A 120 -10.32 -16.99 -8.40
C ASN A 120 -10.39 -16.46 -9.85
N ARG A 121 -9.55 -15.46 -10.18
CA ARG A 121 -9.51 -14.88 -11.55
C ARG A 121 -8.87 -15.77 -12.61
N HIS A 122 -8.19 -16.84 -12.24
CA HIS A 122 -7.33 -17.59 -13.15
C HIS A 122 -7.78 -19.03 -13.26
N GLN A 123 -7.88 -19.51 -14.50
CA GLN A 123 -8.45 -20.81 -14.83
C GLN A 123 -7.40 -21.95 -15.00
N GLY A 124 -6.23 -21.90 -14.37
CA GLY A 124 -5.20 -22.96 -14.48
C GLY A 124 -5.43 -24.22 -13.60
N PRO A 125 -4.77 -25.36 -13.85
CA PRO A 125 -5.09 -26.65 -13.20
C PRO A 125 -4.88 -26.74 -11.67
N ASN A 126 -3.98 -25.93 -11.08
CA ASN A 126 -3.61 -25.99 -9.66
C ASN A 126 -4.16 -24.81 -8.84
N LYS A 127 -5.49 -24.62 -8.80
CA LYS A 127 -6.11 -23.45 -8.12
C LYS A 127 -6.49 -23.76 -6.68
N PRO A 128 -6.29 -22.81 -5.74
CA PRO A 128 -7.04 -22.86 -4.49
C PRO A 128 -8.54 -22.78 -4.77
N PRO A 129 -9.40 -23.44 -3.98
CA PRO A 129 -10.85 -23.38 -4.16
C PRO A 129 -11.39 -21.94 -3.96
N PRO A 130 -12.59 -21.62 -4.46
CA PRO A 130 -13.26 -20.38 -4.12
C PRO A 130 -13.39 -20.19 -2.61
N ALA A 131 -13.16 -18.97 -2.14
CA ALA A 131 -13.22 -18.64 -0.73
C ALA A 131 -14.67 -18.55 -0.25
N ASN A 132 -15.18 -19.66 0.30
CA ASN A 132 -16.57 -19.76 0.75
C ASN A 132 -16.75 -19.27 2.19
N ASN A 133 -15.86 -19.69 3.09
CA ASN A 133 -15.86 -19.30 4.49
C ASN A 133 -15.21 -17.91 4.70
N ILE A 134 -15.33 -17.34 5.90
CA ILE A 134 -14.74 -16.03 6.22
C ILE A 134 -13.21 -16.08 6.31
N THR A 135 -12.66 -17.20 6.77
CA THR A 135 -11.22 -17.42 6.98
C THR A 135 -10.44 -17.43 5.67
N ASP A 136 -10.96 -18.13 4.66
CA ASP A 136 -10.40 -18.18 3.31
C ASP A 136 -10.56 -16.82 2.65
N LYS A 137 -11.70 -16.13 2.84
CA LYS A 137 -11.85 -14.75 2.34
C LYS A 137 -10.80 -13.83 2.93
N LEU A 138 -10.54 -13.92 4.23
CA LEU A 138 -9.47 -13.17 4.90
C LEU A 138 -8.09 -13.56 4.36
N HIS A 139 -7.83 -14.84 4.10
CA HIS A 139 -6.58 -15.30 3.49
C HIS A 139 -6.39 -14.71 2.09
N HIS A 140 -7.34 -14.90 1.18
CA HIS A 140 -7.33 -14.35 -0.18
C HIS A 140 -7.20 -12.82 -0.18
N ALA A 141 -7.93 -12.16 0.70
CA ALA A 141 -7.87 -10.72 0.87
C ALA A 141 -6.47 -10.25 1.28
N ARG A 142 -5.77 -10.96 2.17
CA ARG A 142 -4.36 -10.65 2.52
C ARG A 142 -3.42 -10.84 1.34
N GLN A 143 -3.56 -11.94 0.58
CA GLN A 143 -2.75 -12.20 -0.61
C GLN A 143 -2.88 -11.07 -1.64
N HIS A 144 -4.12 -10.64 -1.90
CA HIS A 144 -4.43 -9.57 -2.86
C HIS A 144 -4.39 -8.15 -2.27
N ARG A 145 -4.05 -7.99 -0.99
CA ARG A 145 -4.01 -6.70 -0.27
C ARG A 145 -5.33 -5.92 -0.37
N PHE A 146 -6.43 -6.62 -0.21
CA PHE A 146 -7.77 -6.09 -0.41
C PHE A 146 -8.55 -6.03 0.90
N LEU A 147 -9.08 -4.85 1.23
CA LEU A 147 -9.93 -4.67 2.41
C LEU A 147 -11.41 -4.81 2.03
N PHE A 148 -12.14 -5.58 2.84
CA PHE A 148 -13.58 -5.78 2.65
C PHE A 148 -14.39 -5.81 3.95
N LEU A 149 -13.75 -5.91 5.12
CA LEU A 149 -14.39 -5.84 6.44
C LEU A 149 -13.86 -4.66 7.25
N PRO A 150 -14.70 -3.98 8.07
CA PRO A 150 -14.25 -2.90 8.94
C PRO A 150 -13.19 -3.32 9.97
N SER A 151 -13.31 -4.53 10.52
CA SER A 151 -12.38 -5.09 11.52
C SER A 151 -11.08 -5.63 10.91
N GLN A 152 -10.97 -5.68 9.58
CA GLN A 152 -9.80 -6.22 8.89
C GLN A 152 -8.66 -5.20 8.87
N TYR A 153 -7.45 -5.72 9.01
CA TYR A 153 -6.23 -5.01 8.66
C TYR A 153 -5.31 -5.90 7.80
N ILE A 154 -4.45 -5.26 7.02
CA ILE A 154 -3.44 -5.93 6.19
C ILE A 154 -2.10 -5.27 6.40
N ASN A 155 -1.09 -6.07 6.75
CA ASN A 155 0.29 -5.63 6.84
C ASN A 155 1.03 -6.04 5.56
N LYS A 156 1.51 -5.06 4.80
CA LYS A 156 2.39 -5.26 3.65
C LYS A 156 3.82 -4.92 4.04
N LEU A 157 4.72 -5.89 3.98
CA LEU A 157 6.13 -5.71 4.30
C LEU A 157 6.83 -4.72 3.36
N ILE A 158 7.78 -3.96 3.90
CA ILE A 158 8.69 -3.12 3.14
C ILE A 158 9.97 -3.92 2.89
N GLN A 159 10.08 -4.49 1.69
CA GLN A 159 11.09 -5.51 1.39
C GLN A 159 12.52 -4.95 1.32
N HIS A 160 12.71 -3.68 0.96
CA HIS A 160 14.04 -3.09 0.81
C HIS A 160 14.62 -2.52 2.11
N LEU A 161 13.83 -2.40 3.17
CA LEU A 161 14.31 -1.98 4.50
C LEU A 161 14.39 -3.19 5.42
N LYS A 162 15.59 -3.72 5.57
CA LYS A 162 15.85 -4.95 6.34
C LYS A 162 16.81 -4.68 7.49
N TYR A 163 16.63 -5.44 8.56
CA TYR A 163 17.62 -5.53 9.62
C TYR A 163 18.93 -6.10 9.07
N HIS A 164 20.05 -5.58 9.58
CA HIS A 164 21.36 -6.14 9.29
C HIS A 164 21.52 -7.50 9.99
N LYS A 165 22.01 -8.52 9.28
CA LYS A 165 22.07 -9.91 9.77
C LYS A 165 22.84 -10.05 11.08
N SER A 166 23.89 -9.26 11.32
CA SER A 166 24.70 -9.33 12.55
C SER A 166 24.06 -8.69 13.79
N LYS A 167 22.94 -7.96 13.64
CA LYS A 167 22.27 -7.27 14.75
C LYS A 167 21.02 -8.00 15.26
N ILE A 168 20.65 -9.11 14.62
CA ILE A 168 19.47 -9.91 14.98
C ILE A 168 19.96 -11.07 15.84
N THR A 169 20.58 -10.73 16.96
CA THR A 169 21.10 -11.71 17.90
C THR A 169 20.19 -11.66 19.13
N THR A 170 19.42 -12.72 19.29
CA THR A 170 18.53 -13.09 20.41
C THR A 170 17.06 -12.59 20.37
N PRO A 171 16.08 -13.48 20.65
CA PRO A 171 14.65 -13.16 20.70
C PRO A 171 14.20 -12.50 22.03
N TYR A 172 15.13 -12.21 22.96
CA TYR A 172 14.83 -11.67 24.29
C TYR A 172 15.62 -10.39 24.56
N VAL A 173 15.08 -9.24 24.16
CA VAL A 173 15.35 -7.97 24.86
C VAL A 173 14.01 -7.22 24.98
N LYS A 174 13.39 -7.36 26.16
CA LYS A 174 12.41 -6.42 26.68
C LYS A 174 13.10 -5.06 26.78
N GLY A 175 12.58 -4.08 26.04
CA GLY A 175 12.76 -2.65 26.29
C GLY A 175 14.19 -2.15 26.47
N LEU A 176 14.89 -1.88 25.37
CA LEU A 176 15.81 -0.73 25.27
C LEU A 176 16.34 -0.65 23.83
N TRP A 177 15.85 0.29 23.03
CA TRP A 177 16.62 0.86 21.92
C TRP A 177 16.22 2.34 21.77
N ILE A 178 16.79 3.15 22.67
CA ILE A 178 16.90 4.59 22.56
C ILE A 178 18.07 4.89 21.61
N SER A 179 17.86 5.86 20.72
CA SER A 179 18.85 6.67 19.98
C SER A 179 20.03 5.94 19.33
N ASN A 180 19.98 5.79 18.00
CA ASN A 180 20.99 6.33 17.08
C ASN A 180 20.67 5.90 15.64
N SER A 181 19.74 6.61 15.01
CA SER A 181 19.40 6.47 13.58
C SER A 181 20.55 6.86 12.63
N SER A 182 21.68 7.31 13.15
CA SER A 182 22.78 7.89 12.36
C SER A 182 23.95 6.92 12.09
N ARG A 183 23.94 5.69 12.65
CA ARG A 183 25.11 4.77 12.57
C ARG A 183 24.88 3.47 11.83
N CYS A 184 23.78 3.34 11.08
CA CYS A 184 23.47 2.17 10.26
C CYS A 184 23.52 2.47 8.76
N TYR A 185 24.45 3.31 8.31
CA TYR A 185 24.80 3.42 6.89
C TYR A 185 26.30 3.60 6.78
N ASN A 186 27.03 2.50 6.68
CA ASN A 186 28.31 2.46 6.00
C ASN A 186 28.33 1.13 5.23
N THR A 187 28.86 1.22 4.01
CA THR A 187 29.06 0.19 2.99
C THR A 187 27.84 -0.23 2.17
N PHE A 188 27.46 0.64 1.23
CA PHE A 188 27.09 0.23 -0.12
C PHE A 188 28.08 0.93 -1.05
N ASN A 189 29.23 0.28 -1.29
CA ASN A 189 30.06 0.54 -2.47
C ASN A 189 29.71 -0.57 -3.46
N ASP A 190 29.29 -0.15 -4.65
CA ASP A 190 29.70 -0.62 -5.98
C ASP A 190 29.14 0.40 -6.99
#